data_AF-A0A920FHZ6-F1
#
_entry.id   AF-A0A920FHZ6-F1
#
_cell.length_a   1.000
_cell.length_b   1.000
_cell.length_c   1.000
_cell.angle_alpha   90.00
_cell.angle_beta   90.00
_cell.angle_gamma   90.00
#
_symmetry.space_group_name_H-M   'P 1'
#
loop_
_entity.id
_entity.type
_entity.pdbx_description
1 polymer ?
#
loop_
_entity_poly.entity_id
_entity_poly.type
_entity_poly.pdbx_seq_one_letter_code
_entity_poly.pdbx_strand_id
1 'polypeptide(L)'
;MSNKEEQISGNNPWGQFEFTSGWVHSMHRVFFNKGYVEIKAKFPSGDKVWPALWLISEDLVWGPEWDMWEYFGEKNNVGTDIMGLHLAYDEWPNVQWSSYWLYDFDLLYDCEQWHIYGFEWTEEKAVWTIDGETVRILYSNAISSWPNEDMYLY
;
A
#
# COMPACT_ATOMS: atom_id res chain seq x y z
N MET A 1 -2.00 -2.56 -17.51
CA MET A 1 -2.45 -4.00 -17.48
C MET A 1 -3.89 -3.98 -17.00
N SER A 2 -4.84 -4.63 -17.69
CA SER A 2 -6.26 -4.59 -17.29
C SER A 2 -6.67 -5.81 -16.48
N ASN A 3 -7.59 -5.61 -15.53
CA ASN A 3 -8.22 -6.71 -14.80
C ASN A 3 -8.96 -7.65 -15.76
N LYS A 4 -8.95 -8.97 -15.49
CA LYS A 4 -9.56 -9.98 -16.36
C LYS A 4 -10.54 -10.82 -15.54
N GLU A 5 -11.82 -10.68 -15.87
CA GLU A 5 -12.90 -11.46 -15.25
C GLU A 5 -12.98 -12.84 -15.90
N GLU A 6 -12.79 -13.90 -15.10
CA GLU A 6 -12.90 -15.29 -15.53
C GLU A 6 -13.50 -16.14 -14.41
N GLN A 7 -14.42 -17.05 -14.75
CA GLN A 7 -14.99 -17.98 -13.79
C GLN A 7 -13.96 -19.05 -13.41
N ILE A 8 -13.54 -19.05 -12.15
CA ILE A 8 -12.47 -19.90 -11.64
C ILE A 8 -12.99 -20.66 -10.42
N SER A 9 -12.84 -21.98 -10.46
CA SER A 9 -13.13 -22.84 -9.31
C SER A 9 -11.95 -22.86 -8.34
N GLY A 10 -12.14 -22.33 -7.14
CA GLY A 10 -11.16 -22.43 -6.05
C GLY A 10 -11.42 -23.67 -5.19
N ASN A 11 -10.33 -24.25 -4.67
CA ASN A 11 -10.39 -25.41 -3.79
C ASN A 11 -10.05 -25.08 -2.33
N ASN A 12 -9.58 -23.86 -2.05
CA ASN A 12 -9.33 -23.35 -0.71
C ASN A 12 -9.31 -21.80 -0.72
N PRO A 13 -10.40 -21.13 -0.28
CA PRO A 13 -11.69 -21.72 0.06
C PRO A 13 -12.36 -22.35 -1.16
N TRP A 14 -13.23 -23.34 -0.93
CA TRP A 14 -14.07 -23.88 -2.01
C TRP A 14 -15.07 -22.84 -2.48
N GLY A 15 -15.12 -22.58 -3.78
CA GLY A 15 -16.04 -21.60 -4.35
C GLY A 15 -15.84 -21.36 -5.84
N GLN A 16 -16.75 -20.59 -6.43
CA GLN A 16 -16.54 -19.95 -7.73
C GLN A 16 -16.14 -18.50 -7.49
N PHE A 17 -15.09 -18.07 -8.19
CA PHE A 17 -14.55 -16.73 -8.11
C PHE A 17 -14.49 -16.14 -9.52
N GLU A 18 -14.63 -14.82 -9.59
CA GLU A 18 -14.60 -14.07 -10.86
C GLU A 18 -13.20 -13.55 -11.20
N PHE A 19 -12.28 -13.60 -10.23
CA PHE A 19 -10.93 -13.02 -10.34
C PHE A 19 -9.89 -13.91 -9.65
N THR A 20 -8.66 -13.83 -10.14
CA THR A 20 -7.45 -14.30 -9.44
C THR A 20 -6.49 -13.14 -9.26
N SER A 21 -5.69 -13.20 -8.19
CA SER A 21 -4.64 -12.22 -7.91
C SER A 21 -3.38 -12.94 -7.41
N GLY A 22 -2.31 -12.19 -7.20
CA GLY A 22 -1.06 -12.68 -6.64
C GLY A 22 -0.60 -11.78 -5.50
N TRP A 23 -0.04 -12.40 -4.47
CA TRP A 23 0.64 -11.73 -3.36
C TRP A 23 2.02 -12.34 -3.17
N VAL A 24 2.99 -11.50 -2.86
CA VAL A 24 4.36 -11.87 -2.48
C VAL A 24 4.64 -11.12 -1.19
N HIS A 25 5.33 -11.75 -0.22
CA HIS A 25 5.66 -11.08 1.02
C HIS A 25 7.02 -11.52 1.57
N SER A 26 7.61 -10.70 2.44
CA SER A 26 8.92 -10.95 3.05
C SER A 26 8.88 -11.52 4.47
N MET A 27 7.68 -11.84 4.98
CA MET A 27 7.45 -12.48 6.29
C MET A 27 8.46 -13.59 6.57
N HIS A 28 8.98 -13.63 7.80
CA HIS A 28 10.02 -14.58 8.24
C HIS A 28 11.34 -14.55 7.46
N ARG A 29 11.61 -13.54 6.63
CA ARG A 29 12.81 -13.47 5.78
C ARG A 29 13.54 -12.14 5.84
N VAL A 30 12.85 -11.04 5.55
CA VAL A 30 13.41 -9.69 5.51
C VAL A 30 12.46 -8.76 6.23
N PHE A 31 13.02 -7.96 7.13
CA PHE A 31 12.29 -7.03 7.97
C PHE A 31 12.86 -5.62 7.84
N PHE A 32 11.99 -4.65 8.09
CA PHE A 32 12.28 -3.23 8.14
C PHE A 32 11.83 -2.73 9.51
N ASN A 33 12.74 -2.11 10.23
CA ASN A 33 12.42 -1.26 11.37
C ASN A 33 13.20 0.02 11.15
N LYS A 34 12.50 1.02 10.61
CA LYS A 34 13.08 2.17 9.91
C LYS A 34 13.84 1.76 8.64
N GLY A 35 14.31 2.76 7.90
CA GLY A 35 15.12 2.61 6.70
C GLY A 35 14.46 3.21 5.47
N TYR A 36 14.88 2.73 4.31
CA TYR A 36 14.42 3.21 3.01
C TYR A 36 14.10 2.04 2.09
N VAL A 37 12.93 2.10 1.45
CA VAL A 37 12.46 1.12 0.46
C VAL A 37 12.18 1.83 -0.85
N GLU A 38 12.69 1.28 -1.95
CA GLU A 38 12.35 1.70 -3.32
C GLU A 38 11.76 0.54 -4.09
N ILE A 39 10.61 0.80 -4.72
CA ILE A 39 9.92 -0.17 -5.56
C ILE A 39 9.71 0.49 -6.92
N LYS A 40 10.25 -0.11 -7.97
CA LYS A 40 9.94 0.29 -9.34
C LYS A 40 8.76 -0.53 -9.84
N ALA A 41 7.61 0.10 -10.00
CA ALA A 41 6.37 -0.56 -10.38
C ALA A 41 5.61 0.23 -11.46
N LYS A 42 4.69 -0.46 -12.12
CA LYS A 42 3.59 0.13 -12.89
C LYS A 42 2.31 -0.50 -12.38
N PHE A 43 1.26 0.28 -12.19
CA PHE A 43 0.01 -0.24 -11.69
C PHE A 43 -0.91 -0.72 -12.83
N PRO A 44 -1.80 -1.69 -12.55
CA PRO A 44 -2.93 -1.97 -13.41
C PRO A 44 -3.89 -0.79 -13.45
N SER A 45 -4.53 -0.58 -14.60
CA SER A 45 -5.63 0.37 -14.79
C SER A 45 -6.92 -0.39 -15.04
N GLY A 46 -8.07 0.23 -14.74
CA GLY A 46 -9.38 -0.36 -14.97
C GLY A 46 -10.23 -0.51 -13.72
N ASP A 47 -11.44 -1.02 -13.93
CA ASP A 47 -12.39 -1.23 -12.85
C ASP A 47 -11.92 -2.36 -11.90
N LYS A 48 -12.23 -2.19 -10.61
CA LYS A 48 -11.97 -3.17 -9.53
C LYS A 48 -10.49 -3.56 -9.36
N VAL A 49 -9.56 -2.68 -9.71
CA VAL A 49 -8.13 -2.87 -9.38
C VAL A 49 -7.79 -2.15 -8.09
N TRP A 50 -7.07 -2.83 -7.20
CA TRP A 50 -6.52 -2.29 -5.97
C TRP A 50 -5.16 -2.93 -5.69
N PRO A 51 -4.12 -2.62 -6.48
CA PRO A 51 -2.76 -2.98 -6.13
C PRO A 51 -2.33 -2.21 -4.87
N ALA A 52 -1.63 -2.89 -3.98
CA ALA A 52 -1.10 -2.31 -2.75
C ALA A 52 0.36 -2.72 -2.55
N LEU A 53 1.14 -1.81 -1.99
CA LEU A 53 2.50 -2.00 -1.50
C LEU A 53 2.53 -1.52 -0.06
N TRP A 54 2.80 -2.42 0.89
CA TRP A 54 2.57 -2.11 2.30
C TRP A 54 3.51 -2.87 3.23
N LEU A 55 3.66 -2.36 4.46
CA LEU A 55 4.40 -3.01 5.54
C LEU A 55 3.44 -3.27 6.70
N ILE A 56 3.57 -4.42 7.35
CA ILE A 56 2.81 -4.73 8.59
C ILE A 56 3.73 -5.39 9.62
N SER A 57 3.40 -5.25 10.91
CA SER A 57 4.12 -5.90 12.00
C SER A 57 4.29 -7.42 11.79
N GLU A 58 5.49 -7.91 12.09
CA GLU A 58 5.85 -9.33 12.03
C GLU A 58 5.31 -10.15 13.21
N ASP A 59 4.82 -9.49 14.27
CA ASP A 59 4.39 -10.15 15.51
C ASP A 59 3.08 -10.95 15.40
N LEU A 60 2.46 -10.93 14.20
CA LEU A 60 1.20 -11.59 13.85
C LEU A 60 -0.03 -11.02 14.55
N VAL A 61 0.11 -9.87 15.20
CA VAL A 61 -0.99 -9.02 15.63
C VAL A 61 -1.19 -7.96 14.54
N TRP A 62 -2.45 -7.66 14.23
CA TRP A 62 -2.71 -6.64 13.22
C TRP A 62 -2.32 -5.26 13.75
N GLY A 63 -1.53 -4.53 12.97
CA GLY A 63 -1.04 -3.21 13.29
C GLY A 63 0.31 -3.22 14.02
N PRO A 64 1.11 -2.14 13.90
CA PRO A 64 0.95 -1.03 12.97
C PRO A 64 1.07 -1.48 11.49
N GLU A 65 0.54 -0.65 10.60
CA GLU A 65 0.50 -0.91 9.16
C GLU A 65 0.87 0.35 8.39
N TRP A 66 1.91 0.28 7.56
CA TRP A 66 2.23 1.31 6.59
C TRP A 66 1.65 0.95 5.23
N ASP A 67 0.57 1.62 4.85
CA ASP A 67 0.09 1.59 3.48
C ASP A 67 0.93 2.56 2.67
N MET A 68 2.02 2.03 2.10
CA MET A 68 2.97 2.86 1.40
C MET A 68 2.36 3.37 0.09
N TRP A 69 1.73 2.49 -0.69
CA TRP A 69 1.00 2.87 -1.90
C TRP A 69 -0.18 1.96 -2.14
N GLU A 70 -1.39 2.51 -2.06
CA GLU A 70 -2.64 1.83 -2.38
C GLU A 70 -3.33 2.54 -3.53
N TYR A 71 -3.17 2.02 -4.74
CA TYR A 71 -3.82 2.62 -5.89
C TYR A 71 -5.22 2.05 -6.06
N PHE A 72 -6.22 2.92 -6.08
CA PHE A 72 -7.58 2.60 -6.50
C PHE A 72 -7.74 3.12 -7.92
N GLY A 73 -7.99 2.22 -8.87
CA GLY A 73 -8.12 2.59 -10.28
C GLY A 73 -9.48 3.20 -10.63
N GLU A 74 -9.51 3.95 -11.75
CA GLU A 74 -10.74 4.40 -12.40
C GLU A 74 -10.77 3.99 -13.88
N LYS A 75 -11.92 3.46 -14.32
CA LYS A 75 -12.30 3.45 -15.73
C LYS A 75 -13.83 3.47 -15.85
N ASN A 76 -14.38 4.62 -16.28
CA ASN A 76 -15.80 4.83 -16.59
C ASN A 76 -16.77 4.81 -15.37
N ASN A 77 -16.57 5.68 -14.37
CA ASN A 77 -17.55 6.00 -13.30
C ASN A 77 -17.90 4.88 -12.29
N VAL A 78 -17.01 3.91 -12.02
CA VAL A 78 -17.24 2.85 -11.01
C VAL A 78 -16.14 2.78 -9.93
N GLY A 79 -14.97 3.38 -10.18
CA GLY A 79 -13.86 3.47 -9.22
C GLY A 79 -13.34 4.90 -9.10
N THR A 80 -12.70 5.23 -7.98
CA THR A 80 -12.08 6.54 -7.72
C THR A 80 -10.60 6.46 -8.12
N ASP A 81 -10.10 7.35 -9.00
CA ASP A 81 -8.67 7.46 -9.31
C ASP A 81 -7.90 8.13 -8.16
N ILE A 82 -7.49 7.35 -7.17
CA ILE A 82 -6.81 7.83 -5.96
C ILE A 82 -5.68 6.90 -5.55
N MET A 83 -4.64 7.51 -4.99
CA MET A 83 -3.56 6.82 -4.31
C MET A 83 -3.67 7.08 -2.80
N GLY A 84 -3.92 6.01 -2.05
CA GLY A 84 -3.92 5.98 -0.60
C GLY A 84 -2.49 5.84 -0.06
N LEU A 85 -2.14 6.72 0.87
CA LEU A 85 -0.91 6.65 1.66
C LEU A 85 -1.36 6.71 3.12
N HIS A 86 -1.11 5.68 3.93
CA HIS A 86 -1.65 5.59 5.28
C HIS A 86 -0.67 5.06 6.31
N LEU A 87 -1.01 5.33 7.57
CA LEU A 87 -0.48 4.64 8.74
C LEU A 87 -1.67 4.24 9.60
N ALA A 88 -1.83 2.94 9.84
CA ALA A 88 -2.60 2.45 10.98
C ALA A 88 -1.67 2.36 12.19
N TYR A 89 -2.06 2.97 13.31
CA TYR A 89 -1.28 3.01 14.54
C TYR A 89 -2.17 2.87 15.78
N ASP A 90 -1.53 2.63 16.93
CA ASP A 90 -2.17 2.11 18.13
C ASP A 90 -2.73 0.68 17.92
N GLU A 91 -3.22 0.06 18.98
CA GLU A 91 -3.65 -1.33 18.98
C GLU A 91 -5.17 -1.47 19.10
N TRP A 92 -5.72 -2.59 18.62
CA TRP A 92 -7.13 -2.91 18.79
C TRP A 92 -7.52 -2.88 20.28
N PRO A 93 -8.67 -2.27 20.65
CA PRO A 93 -9.76 -1.77 19.81
C PRO A 93 -9.67 -0.30 19.39
N ASN A 94 -8.55 0.38 19.64
CA ASN A 94 -8.43 1.82 19.51
C ASN A 94 -7.54 2.26 18.35
N VAL A 95 -7.37 1.42 17.32
CA VAL A 95 -6.54 1.75 16.16
C VAL A 95 -6.97 3.08 15.54
N GLN A 96 -5.97 3.92 15.28
CA GLN A 96 -6.08 5.22 14.66
C GLN A 96 -5.47 5.19 13.26
N TRP A 97 -5.86 6.16 12.44
CA TRP A 97 -5.41 6.26 11.06
C TRP A 97 -4.86 7.65 10.76
N SER A 98 -3.67 7.69 10.17
CA SER A 98 -3.14 8.89 9.53
C SER A 98 -3.27 8.72 8.03
N SER A 99 -4.32 9.32 7.45
CA SER A 99 -4.65 9.12 6.03
C SER A 99 -4.28 10.31 5.17
N TYR A 100 -3.73 10.02 3.99
CA TYR A 100 -3.51 10.99 2.94
C TYR A 100 -3.98 10.38 1.60
N TRP A 101 -4.65 11.20 0.82
CA TRP A 101 -5.19 10.81 -0.48
C TRP A 101 -4.60 11.70 -1.56
N LEU A 102 -3.89 11.09 -2.50
CA LEU A 102 -3.46 11.74 -3.73
C LEU A 102 -4.50 11.46 -4.81
N TYR A 103 -5.29 12.47 -5.16
CA TYR A 103 -6.34 12.40 -6.16
C TYR A 103 -5.79 12.57 -7.57
N ASP A 104 -6.55 12.08 -8.56
CA ASP A 104 -6.24 12.16 -9.98
C ASP A 104 -4.86 11.54 -10.29
N PHE A 105 -4.56 10.41 -9.66
CA PHE A 105 -3.24 9.76 -9.73
C PHE A 105 -2.84 9.42 -11.17
N ASP A 106 -3.75 8.84 -11.96
CA ASP A 106 -3.48 8.48 -13.35
C ASP A 106 -3.25 9.72 -14.22
N LEU A 107 -3.95 10.82 -13.94
CA LEU A 107 -3.71 12.09 -14.64
C LEU A 107 -2.33 12.69 -14.30
N LEU A 108 -1.91 12.59 -13.05
CA LEU A 108 -0.67 13.21 -12.56
C LEU A 108 0.57 12.39 -12.89
N TYR A 109 0.47 11.06 -12.82
CA TYR A 109 1.62 10.17 -12.94
C TYR A 109 1.53 9.20 -14.12
N ASP A 110 0.35 8.92 -14.70
CA ASP A 110 0.09 7.80 -15.64
C ASP A 110 0.38 6.45 -14.97
N CYS A 111 -0.66 5.83 -14.41
CA CYS A 111 -0.52 4.61 -13.62
C CYS A 111 0.04 3.42 -14.43
N GLU A 112 -0.04 3.47 -15.76
CA GLU A 112 0.48 2.41 -16.63
C GLU A 112 1.97 2.57 -16.99
N GLN A 113 2.61 3.67 -16.59
CA GLN A 113 4.06 3.86 -16.69
C GLN A 113 4.82 3.29 -15.50
N TRP A 114 6.13 3.12 -15.70
CA TRP A 114 7.03 2.76 -14.63
C TRP A 114 7.41 3.97 -13.81
N HIS A 115 7.11 3.93 -12.51
CA HIS A 115 7.56 4.91 -11.53
C HIS A 115 8.41 4.26 -10.46
N ILE A 116 9.23 5.08 -9.79
CA ILE A 116 9.96 4.71 -8.59
C ILE A 116 9.18 5.22 -7.38
N TYR A 117 8.65 4.29 -6.60
CA TYR A 117 7.93 4.53 -5.36
C TYR A 117 8.91 4.38 -4.20
N GLY A 118 9.27 5.49 -3.56
CA GLY A 118 10.26 5.52 -2.46
C GLY A 118 9.62 5.85 -1.11
N PHE A 119 9.94 5.07 -0.07
CA PHE A 119 9.44 5.24 1.28
C PHE A 119 10.61 5.28 2.27
N GLU A 120 10.82 6.44 2.88
CA GLU A 120 11.78 6.64 3.97
C GLU A 120 11.02 6.64 5.29
N TRP A 121 11.41 5.80 6.24
CA TRP A 121 10.87 5.76 7.59
C TRP A 121 12.01 5.88 8.60
N THR A 122 11.90 6.86 9.49
CA THR A 122 12.91 7.21 10.51
C THR A 122 12.25 7.32 11.88
N GLU A 123 13.00 7.70 12.91
CA GLU A 123 12.42 7.98 14.22
C GLU A 123 11.59 9.28 14.21
N GLU A 124 11.92 10.23 13.35
CA GLU A 124 11.32 11.56 13.34
C GLU A 124 10.18 11.70 12.34
N LYS A 125 10.21 10.92 11.25
CA LYS A 125 9.25 11.07 10.14
C LYS A 125 9.20 9.85 9.23
N ALA A 126 8.12 9.78 8.45
CA ALA A 126 7.99 8.98 7.26
C ALA A 126 7.78 9.89 6.04
N VAL A 127 8.42 9.56 4.92
CA VAL A 127 8.38 10.33 3.67
C VAL A 127 8.05 9.40 2.51
N TRP A 128 6.99 9.74 1.78
CA TRP A 128 6.63 9.08 0.54
C TRP A 128 7.11 9.91 -0.64
N THR A 129 7.69 9.24 -1.63
CA THR A 129 8.16 9.84 -2.86
C THR A 129 7.71 9.06 -4.07
N ILE A 130 7.52 9.77 -5.19
CA ILE A 130 7.31 9.20 -6.52
C ILE A 130 8.31 9.86 -7.46
N ASP A 131 9.13 9.05 -8.12
CA ASP A 131 10.23 9.50 -8.99
C ASP A 131 11.20 10.49 -8.31
N GLY A 132 11.39 10.31 -7.00
CA GLY A 132 12.24 11.15 -6.17
C GLY A 132 11.58 12.45 -5.67
N GLU A 133 10.36 12.77 -6.10
CA GLU A 133 9.61 13.92 -5.62
C GLU A 133 8.76 13.56 -4.40
N THR A 134 8.80 14.40 -3.36
CA THR A 134 8.03 14.17 -2.13
C THR A 134 6.54 14.38 -2.36
N VAL A 135 5.74 13.36 -2.05
CA VAL A 135 4.27 13.39 -2.09
C VAL A 135 3.69 13.63 -0.70
N ARG A 136 4.25 12.98 0.33
CA ARG A 136 3.77 13.09 1.71
C ARG A 136 4.92 13.07 2.69
N ILE A 137 4.80 13.86 3.76
CA ILE A 137 5.61 13.76 4.97
C ILE A 137 4.67 13.58 6.16
N LEU A 138 4.93 12.57 6.99
CA LEU A 138 4.28 12.37 8.28
C LEU A 138 5.32 12.45 9.38
N TYR A 139 5.14 13.32 10.36
CA TYR A 139 6.07 13.46 11.49
C TYR A 139 5.62 12.60 12.67
N SER A 140 6.58 11.97 13.36
CA SER A 140 6.29 11.07 14.48
C SER A 140 5.65 11.77 15.67
N ASN A 141 5.91 13.06 15.87
CA ASN A 141 5.29 13.85 16.94
C ASN A 141 3.78 14.07 16.76
N ALA A 142 3.20 13.75 15.60
CA ALA A 142 1.77 13.80 15.34
C ALA A 142 1.07 12.45 15.61
N ILE A 143 1.82 11.41 15.98
CA ILE A 143 1.35 10.03 16.12
C ILE A 143 1.59 9.56 17.57
N SER A 144 0.56 9.01 18.21
CA SER A 144 0.64 8.54 19.61
C SER A 144 1.54 7.33 19.79
N SER A 145 1.49 6.39 18.85
CA SER A 145 2.34 5.20 18.80
C SER A 145 3.03 5.15 17.44
N TRP A 146 4.22 5.76 17.36
CA TRP A 146 5.04 5.67 16.17
C TRP A 146 5.57 4.24 16.03
N PRO A 147 5.46 3.59 14.85
CA PRO A 147 5.95 2.24 14.67
C PRO A 147 7.42 2.13 15.10
N ASN A 148 7.76 1.06 15.82
CA ASN A 148 9.10 0.82 16.36
C ASN A 148 9.38 -0.68 16.54
N GLU A 149 8.97 -1.46 15.55
CA GLU A 149 9.15 -2.92 15.53
C GLU A 149 9.48 -3.40 14.12
N ASP A 150 9.86 -4.67 14.03
CA ASP A 150 10.17 -5.31 12.76
C ASP A 150 8.88 -5.52 11.95
N MET A 151 8.85 -4.94 10.75
CA MET A 151 7.74 -5.04 9.81
C MET A 151 8.20 -5.69 8.52
N TYR A 152 7.31 -6.43 7.85
CA TYR A 152 7.63 -7.11 6.60
C TYR A 152 6.80 -6.57 5.43
N LEU A 153 7.37 -6.66 4.24
CA LEU A 153 6.83 -6.12 2.99
C LEU A 153 5.82 -7.08 2.37
N TYR A 154 4.75 -6.51 1.83
CA TYR A 154 3.83 -7.08 0.85
C TYR A 154 3.87 -6.28 -0.46
#